data_AF-A0A420NSN9-F1
#
_entry.id   AF-A0A420NSN9-F1
#
_cell.length_a   1.000
_cell.length_b   1.000
_cell.length_c   1.000
_cell.angle_alpha   90.00
_cell.angle_beta   90.00
_cell.angle_gamma   90.00
#
_symmetry.space_group_name_H-M   'P 1'
#
loop_
_entity.id
_entity.type
_entity.pdbx_description
1 polymer ?
#
loop_
_entity_poly.entity_id
_entity_poly.type
_entity_poly.pdbx_seq_one_letter_code
_entity_poly.pdbx_strand_id
1 'polypeptide(L)'
;MKESYLFFLKVAEEFELDDVTVEDFWDWIVSPLLPIFRELPTPDKSAPPTLNDFFNPETFVYTLRAVSGELMPQLERDSQHESTFGISLTDEFCTPWLSFDPSEVQICQENMVGPPSHTPRKVLLNDETIAFLKLVRRGDKQFLKNELDTYRKIDRAQLDNKIRISRLRGLVRNNDGVVFGLLLTYIDCRRVTLSCAVQPGTQVAQREKWAAQIWEIVGQLHDAGIVWGDAKPDNILIDVNQDAWVIDFGGGYTEGWVPKSLAGTMEGDRIALKKIVNYICT
;
A
#
# COMPACT_ATOMS: atom_id res chain seq x y z
N MET A 1 2.73 -26.84 -31.00
CA MET A 1 2.89 -26.55 -29.57
C MET A 1 4.34 -26.40 -29.13
N LYS A 2 5.22 -27.40 -29.24
CA LYS A 2 6.65 -27.23 -28.87
C LYS A 2 7.31 -26.07 -29.61
N GLU A 3 7.07 -25.98 -30.92
CA GLU A 3 7.57 -24.87 -31.75
C GLU A 3 6.98 -23.53 -31.33
N SER A 4 5.66 -23.45 -31.12
CA SER A 4 4.97 -22.27 -30.63
C SER A 4 5.51 -21.80 -29.26
N TYR A 5 5.74 -22.73 -28.33
CA TYR A 5 6.31 -22.44 -27.02
C TYR A 5 7.76 -21.93 -27.13
N LEU A 6 8.59 -22.58 -27.96
CA LEU A 6 9.98 -22.13 -28.19
C LEU A 6 10.03 -20.77 -28.89
N PHE A 7 9.07 -20.46 -29.77
CA PHE A 7 8.93 -19.15 -30.39
C PHE A 7 8.60 -18.09 -29.33
N PHE A 8 7.60 -18.33 -28.48
CA PHE A 8 7.24 -17.38 -27.43
C PHE A 8 8.31 -17.23 -26.34
N LEU A 9 9.14 -18.24 -26.07
CA LEU A 9 10.31 -18.07 -25.21
C LEU A 9 11.29 -17.05 -25.78
N LYS A 10 11.51 -17.06 -27.10
CA LYS A 10 12.34 -16.04 -27.76
C LYS A 10 11.70 -14.67 -27.73
N VAL A 11 10.38 -14.57 -27.98
CA VAL A 11 9.64 -13.32 -27.83
C VAL A 11 9.76 -12.75 -26.42
N ALA A 12 9.72 -13.60 -25.38
CA ALA A 12 9.88 -13.16 -24.00
C ALA A 12 11.30 -12.68 -23.66
N GLU A 13 12.34 -13.23 -24.30
CA GLU A 13 13.73 -12.78 -24.16
C GLU A 13 13.99 -11.47 -24.89
N GLU A 14 13.42 -11.31 -26.10
CA GLU A 14 13.64 -10.15 -26.98
C GLU A 14 12.59 -9.04 -26.81
N PHE A 15 11.58 -9.25 -25.95
CA PHE A 15 10.37 -8.43 -25.75
C PHE A 15 9.41 -8.36 -26.95
N GLU A 16 9.93 -8.42 -28.18
CA GLU A 16 9.19 -8.42 -29.42
C GLU A 16 9.97 -9.19 -30.51
N LEU A 17 9.29 -10.01 -31.30
CA LEU A 17 9.89 -10.74 -32.42
C LEU A 17 8.83 -11.00 -33.50
N ASP A 18 9.15 -10.68 -34.77
CA ASP A 18 8.25 -10.87 -35.92
C ASP A 18 6.85 -10.25 -35.71
N ASP A 19 6.78 -9.03 -35.17
CA ASP A 19 5.56 -8.31 -34.76
C ASP A 19 4.71 -9.03 -33.68
N VAL A 20 5.29 -10.03 -33.00
CA VAL A 20 4.68 -10.74 -31.87
C VAL A 20 5.31 -10.27 -30.57
N THR A 21 4.48 -10.01 -29.58
CA THR A 21 4.85 -9.47 -28.27
C THR A 21 4.65 -10.48 -27.14
N VAL A 22 5.11 -10.11 -25.95
CA VAL A 22 4.78 -10.86 -24.72
C VAL A 22 3.27 -10.90 -24.47
N GLU A 23 2.48 -9.91 -24.91
CA GLU A 23 1.03 -9.92 -24.73
C GLU A 23 0.37 -11.07 -25.52
N ASP A 24 0.84 -11.32 -26.75
CA ASP A 24 0.36 -12.44 -27.58
C ASP A 24 0.66 -13.80 -26.94
N PHE A 25 1.76 -13.91 -26.19
CA PHE A 25 2.06 -15.11 -25.41
C PHE A 25 1.04 -15.32 -24.29
N TRP A 26 0.62 -14.25 -23.61
CA TRP A 26 -0.36 -14.32 -22.52
C TRP A 26 -1.73 -14.68 -23.08
N ASP A 27 -2.13 -14.07 -24.19
CA ASP A 27 -3.38 -14.41 -24.89
C ASP A 27 -3.40 -15.88 -25.31
N TRP A 28 -2.28 -16.39 -25.84
CA TRP A 28 -2.15 -17.79 -26.20
C TRP A 28 -2.29 -18.74 -25.00
N ILE A 29 -1.67 -18.41 -23.86
CA ILE A 29 -1.76 -19.16 -22.59
C ILE A 29 -3.16 -19.13 -22.00
N VAL A 30 -3.83 -17.97 -22.05
CA VAL A 30 -5.13 -17.73 -21.40
C VAL A 30 -6.29 -18.27 -22.23
N SER A 31 -6.16 -18.33 -23.56
CA SER A 31 -7.19 -18.81 -24.48
C SER A 31 -7.95 -20.07 -24.02
N PRO A 32 -7.29 -21.17 -23.62
CA PRO A 32 -8.00 -22.38 -23.19
C PRO A 32 -8.67 -22.25 -21.81
N LEU A 33 -8.33 -21.24 -21.01
CA LEU A 33 -8.95 -20.93 -19.72
C LEU A 33 -10.21 -20.05 -19.87
N LEU A 34 -10.39 -19.35 -21.00
CA LEU A 34 -11.51 -18.43 -21.21
C LEU A 34 -12.90 -19.07 -21.03
N PRO A 35 -13.18 -20.30 -21.52
CA PRO A 35 -14.48 -20.94 -21.27
C PRO A 35 -14.72 -21.19 -19.78
N ILE A 36 -13.68 -21.57 -19.03
CA ILE A 36 -13.75 -21.80 -17.58
C ILE A 36 -14.08 -20.49 -16.87
N PHE A 37 -13.41 -19.39 -17.22
CA PHE A 37 -13.66 -18.09 -16.61
C PHE A 37 -15.10 -17.59 -16.80
N ARG A 38 -15.75 -17.96 -17.90
CA ARG A 38 -17.17 -17.61 -18.15
C ARG A 38 -18.16 -18.37 -17.27
N GLU A 39 -17.75 -19.53 -16.75
CA GLU A 39 -18.56 -20.37 -15.87
C GLU A 39 -18.34 -20.06 -14.38
N LEU A 40 -17.29 -19.31 -14.04
CA LEU A 40 -17.01 -18.94 -12.66
C LEU A 40 -18.14 -18.08 -12.08
N PRO A 41 -18.57 -18.35 -10.83
CA PRO A 41 -19.63 -17.58 -10.20
C PRO A 41 -19.20 -16.12 -10.06
N THR A 42 -20.12 -15.20 -10.34
CA THR A 42 -19.90 -13.80 -9.97
C THR A 42 -20.02 -13.67 -8.46
N PRO A 43 -19.08 -12.98 -7.78
CA PRO A 43 -19.18 -12.73 -6.35
C PRO A 43 -20.54 -12.13 -5.98
N ASP A 44 -21.14 -12.61 -4.89
CA ASP A 44 -22.36 -12.02 -4.36
C ASP A 44 -22.09 -10.57 -3.95
N LYS A 45 -22.91 -9.65 -4.47
CA LYS A 45 -22.81 -8.20 -4.21
C LYS A 45 -23.78 -7.74 -3.12
N SER A 46 -24.48 -8.66 -2.45
CA SER A 46 -25.49 -8.37 -1.44
C SER A 46 -24.92 -7.65 -0.21
N ALA A 47 -23.66 -7.90 0.13
CA ALA A 47 -22.94 -7.24 1.23
C ALA A 47 -21.60 -6.64 0.77
N PRO A 48 -21.12 -5.56 1.42
CA PRO A 48 -19.76 -5.07 1.21
C PRO A 48 -18.73 -6.16 1.58
N PRO A 49 -17.69 -6.39 0.76
CA PRO A 49 -16.68 -7.38 1.06
C PRO A 49 -15.84 -6.96 2.28
N THR A 50 -15.35 -7.92 3.03
CA THR A 50 -14.45 -7.75 4.17
C THR A 50 -12.99 -7.96 3.77
N LEU A 51 -12.05 -7.63 4.66
CA LEU A 51 -10.64 -8.00 4.44
C LEU A 51 -10.42 -9.50 4.47
N ASN A 52 -11.27 -10.27 5.16
CA ASN A 52 -11.21 -11.73 5.09
C ASN A 52 -11.46 -12.23 3.66
N ASP A 53 -12.46 -11.66 2.97
CA ASP A 53 -12.77 -12.02 1.57
C ASP A 53 -11.62 -11.64 0.63
N PHE A 54 -10.88 -10.57 0.95
CA PHE A 54 -9.70 -10.14 0.20
C PHE A 54 -8.46 -11.00 0.45
N PHE A 55 -8.20 -11.41 1.69
CA PHE A 55 -7.01 -12.22 2.03
C PHE A 55 -7.17 -13.70 1.75
N ASN A 56 -8.41 -14.20 1.75
CA ASN A 56 -8.76 -15.59 1.55
C ASN A 56 -9.75 -15.76 0.38
N PRO A 57 -9.42 -15.28 -0.84
CA PRO A 57 -10.29 -15.46 -1.98
C PRO A 57 -10.33 -16.94 -2.38
N GLU A 58 -11.49 -17.39 -2.85
CA GLU A 58 -11.56 -18.68 -3.54
C GLU A 58 -10.60 -18.66 -4.74
N THR A 59 -9.62 -19.56 -4.72
CA THR A 59 -8.52 -19.57 -5.68
C THR A 59 -8.50 -20.90 -6.41
N PHE A 60 -8.51 -20.86 -7.74
CA PHE A 60 -8.40 -22.02 -8.61
C PHE A 60 -7.06 -22.00 -9.33
N VAL A 61 -6.25 -23.04 -9.16
CA VAL A 61 -4.95 -23.15 -9.83
C VAL A 61 -5.06 -24.15 -10.98
N TYR A 62 -4.62 -23.76 -12.16
CA TYR A 62 -4.63 -24.61 -13.35
C TYR A 62 -3.20 -24.84 -13.85
N THR A 63 -2.81 -26.11 -14.01
CA THR A 63 -1.64 -26.45 -14.82
C THR A 63 -2.07 -26.48 -16.29
N LEU A 64 -1.33 -25.81 -17.16
CA LEU A 64 -1.51 -25.98 -18.61
C LEU A 64 -0.68 -27.17 -19.09
N ARG A 65 -1.34 -28.14 -19.73
CA ARG A 65 -0.69 -29.34 -20.25
C ARG A 65 -0.84 -29.49 -21.75
N ALA A 66 0.16 -30.15 -22.30
CA ALA A 66 0.22 -30.57 -23.67
C ALA A 66 -0.49 -31.91 -23.89
N VAL A 67 -1.69 -31.93 -24.45
CA VAL A 67 -2.41 -33.18 -24.75
C VAL A 67 -2.71 -33.23 -26.24
N SER A 68 -2.15 -34.23 -26.94
CA SER A 68 -2.36 -34.44 -28.38
C SER A 68 -2.08 -33.23 -29.28
N GLY A 69 -1.17 -32.35 -28.85
CA GLY A 69 -0.81 -31.13 -29.60
C GLY A 69 -1.60 -29.88 -29.21
N GLU A 70 -2.58 -30.00 -28.32
CA GLU A 70 -3.41 -28.90 -27.81
C GLU A 70 -3.05 -28.54 -26.38
N LEU A 71 -3.24 -27.26 -26.04
CA LEU A 71 -3.02 -26.72 -24.70
C LEU A 71 -4.30 -26.88 -23.88
N MET A 72 -4.25 -27.71 -22.84
CA MET A 72 -5.42 -28.06 -22.03
C MET A 72 -5.19 -27.66 -20.57
N PRO A 73 -6.13 -26.94 -19.94
CA PRO A 73 -6.04 -26.58 -18.54
C PRO A 73 -6.47 -27.78 -17.68
N GLN A 74 -5.68 -28.07 -16.67
CA GLN A 74 -6.00 -29.09 -15.67
C GLN A 74 -6.06 -28.42 -14.30
N LEU A 75 -7.22 -28.52 -13.64
CA LEU A 75 -7.39 -28.01 -12.28
C LEU A 75 -6.50 -28.80 -11.31
N GLU A 76 -5.64 -28.09 -10.58
CA GLU A 76 -4.90 -28.61 -9.44
C GLU A 76 -5.79 -28.50 -8.19
N ARG A 77 -6.10 -29.64 -7.57
CA ARG A 77 -6.98 -29.69 -6.39
C ARG A 77 -6.23 -29.51 -5.07
N ASP A 78 -4.92 -29.74 -5.07
CA ASP A 78 -4.07 -29.75 -3.85
C ASP A 78 -3.15 -28.52 -3.75
N SER A 79 -3.33 -27.52 -4.61
CA SER A 79 -2.55 -26.29 -4.57
C SER A 79 -2.98 -25.43 -3.36
N GLN A 80 -2.09 -25.23 -2.40
CA GLN A 80 -2.32 -24.27 -1.33
C GLN A 80 -1.99 -22.86 -1.81
N HIS A 81 -2.96 -21.95 -1.73
CA HIS A 81 -2.70 -20.53 -1.94
C HIS A 81 -2.01 -19.96 -0.70
N GLU A 82 -0.75 -19.59 -0.83
CA GLU A 82 -0.09 -18.78 0.20
C GLU A 82 -0.43 -17.31 0.00
N SER A 83 -1.14 -16.72 0.98
CA SER A 83 -1.43 -15.29 0.96
C SER A 83 -0.12 -14.48 0.88
N THR A 84 -0.07 -13.51 -0.04
CA THR A 84 1.10 -12.62 -0.18
C THR A 84 1.24 -11.60 0.95
N PHE A 85 0.24 -11.55 1.84
CA PHE A 85 0.17 -10.66 2.99
C PHE A 85 0.35 -11.40 4.30
N GLY A 86 0.64 -10.63 5.35
CA GLY A 86 0.71 -11.15 6.71
C GLY A 86 2.14 -11.39 7.17
N ILE A 87 2.42 -10.96 8.41
CA ILE A 87 3.66 -11.25 9.13
C ILE A 87 3.33 -11.70 10.54
N SER A 88 3.91 -12.83 10.96
CA SER A 88 3.85 -13.25 12.36
C SER A 88 4.77 -12.37 13.23
N LEU A 89 4.14 -11.70 14.19
CA LEU A 89 4.79 -10.86 15.20
C LEU A 89 4.46 -11.37 16.61
N THR A 90 5.40 -11.16 17.53
CA THR A 90 5.18 -11.44 18.95
C THR A 90 4.22 -10.42 19.56
N ASP A 91 3.44 -10.85 20.55
CA ASP A 91 2.40 -10.03 21.18
C ASP A 91 2.94 -8.71 21.77
N GLU A 92 4.20 -8.65 22.17
CA GLU A 92 4.83 -7.41 22.65
C GLU A 92 4.72 -6.24 21.66
N PHE A 93 4.78 -6.51 20.34
CA PHE A 93 4.64 -5.47 19.32
C PHE A 93 3.19 -5.06 19.09
N CYS A 94 2.23 -5.94 19.36
CA CYS A 94 0.83 -5.79 19.00
C CYS A 94 -0.07 -5.35 20.18
N THR A 95 0.24 -5.79 21.39
CA THR A 95 -0.54 -5.54 22.61
C THR A 95 -0.84 -4.06 22.93
N PRO A 96 -0.02 -3.07 22.53
CA PRO A 96 -0.39 -1.66 22.72
C PRO A 96 -1.55 -1.20 21.83
N TRP A 97 -1.93 -1.98 20.81
CA TRP A 97 -2.85 -1.57 19.76
C TRP A 97 -4.12 -2.43 19.76
N LEU A 98 -5.25 -1.81 19.41
CA LEU A 98 -6.47 -2.55 19.10
C LEU A 98 -6.21 -3.48 17.91
N SER A 99 -6.71 -4.71 18.01
CA SER A 99 -6.62 -5.71 16.94
C SER A 99 -8.02 -5.99 16.41
N PHE A 100 -8.14 -6.04 15.10
CA PHE A 100 -9.37 -6.32 14.37
C PHE A 100 -9.14 -7.56 13.53
N ASP A 101 -10.04 -8.53 13.65
CA ASP A 101 -10.00 -9.69 12.76
C ASP A 101 -10.31 -9.23 11.32
N PRO A 102 -9.68 -9.79 10.27
CA PRO A 102 -10.01 -9.42 8.89
C PRO A 102 -11.50 -9.48 8.53
N SER A 103 -12.28 -10.36 9.19
CA SER A 103 -13.73 -10.46 8.98
C SER A 103 -14.54 -9.29 9.58
N GLU A 104 -13.94 -8.54 10.51
CA GLU A 104 -14.55 -7.37 11.17
C GLU A 104 -14.28 -6.05 10.42
N VAL A 105 -13.47 -6.09 9.36
CA VAL A 105 -13.04 -4.89 8.65
C VAL A 105 -13.66 -4.90 7.25
N GLN A 106 -14.63 -4.01 7.04
CA GLN A 106 -15.33 -3.89 5.76
C GLN A 106 -14.54 -3.03 4.77
N ILE A 107 -14.48 -3.44 3.52
CA ILE A 107 -13.86 -2.69 2.44
C ILE A 107 -14.87 -1.67 1.92
N CYS A 108 -14.50 -0.39 1.94
CA CYS A 108 -15.34 0.64 1.33
C CYS A 108 -15.29 0.52 -0.20
N GLN A 109 -16.46 0.56 -0.85
CA GLN A 109 -16.53 0.64 -2.30
C GLN A 109 -15.97 1.99 -2.78
N GLU A 110 -14.95 1.95 -3.64
CA GLU A 110 -14.47 3.11 -4.38
C GLU A 110 -14.97 2.98 -5.83
N ASN A 111 -15.70 3.99 -6.33
CA ASN A 111 -16.13 4.04 -7.72
C ASN A 111 -14.89 4.25 -8.61
N MET A 112 -14.28 3.18 -9.07
CA MET A 112 -13.13 3.24 -9.99
C MET A 112 -13.43 2.51 -11.28
N VAL A 113 -12.99 3.11 -12.39
CA VAL A 113 -13.06 2.53 -13.72
C VAL A 113 -11.80 1.66 -13.89
N GLY A 114 -11.94 0.34 -13.86
CA GLY A 114 -10.83 -0.61 -14.04
C GLY A 114 -11.15 -2.03 -13.56
N PRO A 115 -10.25 -3.00 -13.78
CA PRO A 115 -10.43 -4.36 -13.31
C PRO A 115 -10.53 -4.45 -11.76
N PRO A 116 -11.28 -5.42 -11.21
CA PRO A 116 -11.57 -5.52 -9.78
C PRO A 116 -10.38 -5.92 -8.89
N SER A 117 -9.15 -5.97 -9.42
CA SER A 117 -7.92 -6.36 -8.71
C SER A 117 -7.37 -5.29 -7.76
N HIS A 118 -8.19 -4.33 -7.33
CA HIS A 118 -7.71 -3.19 -6.56
C HIS A 118 -7.44 -3.57 -5.10
N THR A 119 -6.21 -3.27 -4.65
CA THR A 119 -5.80 -3.38 -3.26
C THR A 119 -6.61 -2.43 -2.38
N PRO A 120 -7.38 -2.91 -1.39
CA PRO A 120 -8.19 -2.06 -0.54
C PRO A 120 -7.32 -1.08 0.26
N ARG A 121 -7.75 0.19 0.31
CA ARG A 121 -7.06 1.26 1.06
C ARG A 121 -7.98 2.00 2.03
N LYS A 122 -9.28 1.99 1.79
CA LYS A 122 -10.28 2.61 2.66
C LYS A 122 -11.17 1.51 3.23
N VAL A 123 -11.25 1.46 4.55
CA VAL A 123 -12.02 0.45 5.27
C VAL A 123 -12.90 1.08 6.33
N LEU A 124 -13.98 0.39 6.68
CA LEU A 124 -14.91 0.73 7.74
C LEU A 124 -14.78 -0.31 8.86
N LEU A 125 -14.60 0.19 10.08
CA LEU A 125 -14.51 -0.63 11.29
C LEU A 125 -15.90 -0.80 11.93
N ASN A 126 -16.04 -1.77 12.84
CA ASN A 126 -17.30 -2.10 13.54
C ASN A 126 -17.91 -0.92 14.33
N ASP A 127 -17.11 0.07 14.72
CA ASP A 127 -17.54 1.28 15.42
C ASP A 127 -17.88 2.44 14.47
N GLU A 128 -18.06 2.14 13.17
CA GLU A 128 -18.29 3.09 12.08
C GLU A 128 -17.09 4.02 11.79
N THR A 129 -15.93 3.78 12.39
CA THR A 129 -14.71 4.54 12.09
C THR A 129 -14.18 4.18 10.71
N ILE A 130 -13.91 5.20 9.88
CA ILE A 130 -13.21 5.04 8.60
C ILE A 130 -11.69 5.08 8.86
N ALA A 131 -10.98 4.08 8.33
CA ALA A 131 -9.52 4.00 8.42
C ALA A 131 -8.86 3.84 7.03
N PHE A 132 -7.60 4.28 6.94
CA PHE A 132 -6.73 3.94 5.84
C PHE A 132 -6.02 2.62 6.13
N LEU A 133 -6.14 1.64 5.24
CA LEU A 133 -5.46 0.36 5.34
C LEU A 133 -4.09 0.42 4.64
N LYS A 134 -3.02 0.28 5.43
CA LYS A 134 -1.67 0.01 4.91
C LYS A 134 -1.41 -1.50 5.04
N LEU A 135 -1.43 -2.21 3.93
CA LEU A 135 -1.18 -3.66 3.91
C LEU A 135 0.26 -3.99 4.26
N VAL A 136 0.43 -5.11 4.96
CA VAL A 136 1.72 -5.69 5.31
C VAL A 136 1.99 -6.87 4.38
N ARG A 137 3.02 -6.76 3.54
CA ARG A 137 3.45 -7.84 2.64
C ARG A 137 4.36 -8.81 3.38
N ARG A 138 4.37 -10.06 2.94
CA ARG A 138 5.39 -11.03 3.39
C ARG A 138 6.78 -10.50 3.05
N GLY A 139 7.71 -10.64 4.01
CA GLY A 139 9.10 -10.17 3.88
C GLY A 139 9.40 -8.86 4.62
N ASP A 140 8.40 -8.02 4.89
CA ASP A 140 8.59 -6.67 5.44
C ASP A 140 8.72 -6.61 6.97
N LYS A 141 9.21 -7.69 7.60
CA LYS A 141 9.12 -7.86 9.07
C LYS A 141 9.85 -6.75 9.82
N GLN A 142 11.03 -6.35 9.33
CA GLN A 142 11.81 -5.30 9.97
C GLN A 142 11.19 -3.92 9.76
N PHE A 143 10.66 -3.65 8.56
CA PHE A 143 9.97 -2.39 8.26
C PHE A 143 8.72 -2.22 9.13
N LEU A 144 7.91 -3.28 9.27
CA LEU A 144 6.75 -3.28 10.14
C LEU A 144 7.13 -3.00 11.61
N LYS A 145 8.18 -3.65 12.12
CA LYS A 145 8.65 -3.40 13.50
C LYS A 145 9.08 -1.94 13.70
N ASN A 146 9.87 -1.40 12.78
CA ASN A 146 10.32 -0.02 12.84
C ASN A 146 9.12 0.95 12.83
N GLU A 147 8.14 0.71 11.97
CA GLU A 147 6.93 1.52 11.87
C GLU A 147 6.10 1.47 13.17
N LEU A 148 5.88 0.28 13.73
CA LEU A 148 5.17 0.11 15.01
C LEU A 148 5.90 0.79 16.17
N ASP A 149 7.23 0.74 16.20
CA ASP A 149 8.04 1.40 17.21
C ASP A 149 7.92 2.92 17.14
N THR A 150 7.89 3.50 15.92
CA THR A 150 7.68 4.94 15.74
C THR A 150 6.28 5.35 16.15
N TYR A 151 5.24 4.61 15.73
CA TYR A 151 3.87 4.89 16.19
C TYR A 151 3.73 4.77 17.70
N ARG A 152 4.44 3.84 18.35
CA ARG A 152 4.45 3.72 19.81
C ARG A 152 5.06 4.97 20.48
N LYS A 153 6.09 5.57 19.88
CA LYS A 153 6.66 6.84 20.37
C LYS A 153 5.67 8.00 20.20
N ILE A 154 4.99 8.07 19.04
CA ILE A 154 3.95 9.08 18.76
C ILE A 154 2.81 8.99 19.79
N ASP A 155 2.30 7.78 20.06
CA ASP A 155 1.23 7.54 21.02
C ASP A 155 1.65 7.95 22.45
N ARG A 156 2.85 7.53 22.88
CA ARG A 156 3.40 7.88 24.20
C ARG A 156 3.66 9.37 24.39
N ALA A 157 4.00 10.08 23.32
CA ALA A 157 4.24 11.52 23.37
C ALA A 157 2.95 12.33 23.62
N GLN A 158 1.77 11.73 23.44
CA GLN A 158 0.46 12.37 23.63
C GLN A 158 0.38 13.73 22.91
N LEU A 159 0.93 13.79 21.70
CA LEU A 159 0.92 14.97 20.86
C LEU A 159 -0.51 15.47 20.64
N ASP A 160 -0.71 16.79 20.58
CA ASP A 160 -2.02 17.39 20.33
C ASP A 160 -2.67 16.72 19.09
N ASN A 161 -3.93 16.31 19.22
CA ASN A 161 -4.69 15.71 18.12
C ASN A 161 -4.87 16.66 16.93
N LYS A 162 -4.63 17.96 17.11
CA LYS A 162 -4.59 18.96 16.04
C LYS A 162 -3.38 18.83 15.12
N ILE A 163 -2.29 18.18 15.56
CA ILE A 163 -1.15 17.93 14.68
C ILE A 163 -1.58 16.96 13.59
N ARG A 164 -1.46 17.40 12.33
CA ARG A 164 -1.87 16.68 11.12
C ARG A 164 -0.84 15.60 10.72
N ILE A 165 -0.75 14.57 11.54
CA ILE A 165 0.01 13.35 11.24
C ILE A 165 -0.92 12.16 11.08
N SER A 166 -0.52 11.21 10.22
CA SER A 166 -1.10 9.87 10.26
C SER A 166 -0.85 9.23 11.64
N ARG A 167 -1.86 8.58 12.20
CA ARG A 167 -1.76 7.87 13.48
C ARG A 167 -2.23 6.45 13.31
N LEU A 168 -1.58 5.53 14.00
CA LEU A 168 -2.01 4.14 14.09
C LEU A 168 -3.23 4.03 15.02
N ARG A 169 -4.33 3.51 14.49
CA ARG A 169 -5.59 3.27 15.19
C ARG A 169 -5.72 1.82 15.66
N GLY A 170 -5.11 0.90 14.93
CA GLY A 170 -5.14 -0.52 15.25
C GLY A 170 -4.45 -1.36 14.19
N LEU A 171 -4.51 -2.67 14.37
CA LEU A 171 -3.92 -3.68 13.52
C LEU A 171 -5.00 -4.59 12.96
N VAL A 172 -4.86 -4.98 11.70
CA VAL A 172 -5.61 -6.11 11.15
C VAL A 172 -4.82 -7.37 11.48
N ARG A 173 -5.34 -8.20 12.38
CA ARG A 173 -4.61 -9.34 12.96
C ARG A 173 -5.55 -10.51 13.21
N ASN A 174 -5.14 -11.72 12.81
CA ASN A 174 -5.91 -12.94 13.09
C ASN A 174 -5.50 -13.59 14.43
N ASN A 175 -6.23 -14.64 14.81
CA ASN A 175 -6.00 -15.39 16.05
C ASN A 175 -4.65 -16.14 16.09
N ASP A 176 -4.03 -16.41 14.94
CA ASP A 176 -2.68 -17.01 14.86
C ASP A 176 -1.56 -15.98 15.08
N GLY A 177 -1.92 -14.72 15.36
CA GLY A 177 -0.99 -13.65 15.63
C GLY A 177 -0.37 -13.02 14.38
N VAL A 178 -0.89 -13.32 13.19
CA VAL A 178 -0.43 -12.76 11.91
C VAL A 178 -1.03 -11.38 11.71
N VAL A 179 -0.18 -10.38 11.49
CA VAL A 179 -0.57 -8.99 11.19
C VAL A 179 -0.62 -8.78 9.69
N PHE A 180 -1.80 -8.49 9.16
CA PHE A 180 -2.06 -8.30 7.73
C PHE A 180 -2.02 -6.83 7.30
N GLY A 181 -2.22 -5.90 8.23
CA GLY A 181 -2.29 -4.48 7.91
C GLY A 181 -2.27 -3.57 9.12
N LEU A 182 -1.89 -2.31 8.88
CA LEU A 182 -2.03 -1.20 9.81
C LEU A 182 -3.29 -0.41 9.46
N LEU A 183 -4.10 -0.10 10.47
CA LEU A 183 -5.25 0.81 10.35
C LEU A 183 -4.80 2.19 10.76
N LEU A 184 -4.63 3.07 9.79
CA LEU A 184 -4.13 4.44 9.96
C LEU A 184 -5.26 5.46 9.88
N THR A 185 -5.04 6.67 10.38
CA THR A 185 -5.94 7.81 10.16
C THR A 185 -6.26 7.96 8.66
N TYR A 186 -7.55 7.90 8.32
CA TYR A 186 -8.00 8.22 6.98
C TYR A 186 -7.95 9.72 6.74
N ILE A 187 -7.25 10.13 5.67
CA ILE A 187 -7.12 11.53 5.25
C ILE A 187 -7.81 11.64 3.89
N ASP A 188 -8.87 12.45 3.81
CA ASP A 188 -9.51 12.73 2.52
C ASP A 188 -8.64 13.71 1.72
N CYS A 189 -7.75 13.15 0.91
CA CYS A 189 -6.81 13.88 0.07
C CYS A 189 -6.99 13.60 -1.43
N ARG A 190 -7.99 12.79 -1.81
CA ARG A 190 -8.17 12.32 -3.21
C ARG A 190 -6.87 11.77 -3.85
N ARG A 191 -6.00 11.15 -3.03
CA ARG A 191 -4.68 10.63 -3.42
C ARG A 191 -3.67 11.70 -3.87
N VAL A 192 -3.88 12.96 -3.49
CA VAL A 192 -2.97 14.06 -3.81
C VAL A 192 -1.84 14.15 -2.79
N THR A 193 -0.62 13.89 -3.23
CA THR A 193 0.60 14.19 -2.50
C THR A 193 1.03 15.64 -2.76
N LEU A 194 1.95 16.16 -1.94
CA LEU A 194 2.56 17.46 -2.18
C LEU A 194 3.29 17.51 -3.53
N SER A 195 3.96 16.42 -3.94
CA SER A 195 4.60 16.31 -5.26
C SER A 195 3.62 16.50 -6.42
N CYS A 196 2.36 16.06 -6.28
CA CYS A 196 1.31 16.28 -7.27
C CYS A 196 0.67 17.68 -7.19
N ALA A 197 0.59 18.25 -5.97
CA ALA A 197 -0.09 19.52 -5.71
C ALA A 197 0.74 20.75 -6.10
N VAL A 198 2.07 20.66 -6.04
CA VAL A 198 2.98 21.75 -6.44
C VAL A 198 3.06 21.80 -7.98
N GLN A 199 2.40 22.79 -8.56
CA GLN A 199 2.37 23.03 -10.01
C GLN A 199 2.72 24.49 -10.32
N PRO A 200 3.20 24.83 -11.53
CA PRO A 200 3.59 26.21 -11.88
C PRO A 200 2.52 27.28 -11.58
N GLY A 201 1.24 26.93 -11.61
CA GLY A 201 0.12 27.83 -11.30
C GLY A 201 -0.30 27.89 -9.82
N THR A 202 0.30 27.09 -8.93
CA THR A 202 -0.06 27.06 -7.51
C THR A 202 0.27 28.41 -6.85
N GLN A 203 -0.71 29.03 -6.20
CA GLN A 203 -0.57 30.34 -5.56
C GLN A 203 0.55 30.36 -4.51
N VAL A 204 1.31 31.47 -4.46
CA VAL A 204 2.40 31.66 -3.50
C VAL A 204 1.92 31.50 -2.06
N ALA A 205 0.79 32.11 -1.69
CA ALA A 205 0.22 32.00 -0.35
C ALA A 205 -0.10 30.54 0.05
N GLN A 206 -0.51 29.71 -0.93
CA GLN A 206 -0.79 28.30 -0.68
C GLN A 206 0.49 27.48 -0.47
N ARG A 207 1.54 27.78 -1.24
CA ARG A 207 2.88 27.21 -1.10
C ARG A 207 3.49 27.57 0.26
N GLU A 208 3.39 28.83 0.67
CA GLU A 208 3.84 29.32 1.98
C GLU A 208 3.07 28.67 3.13
N LYS A 209 1.74 28.50 3.00
CA LYS A 209 0.92 27.79 3.96
C LYS A 209 1.39 26.35 4.15
N TRP A 210 1.63 25.60 3.07
CA TRP A 210 2.13 24.23 3.16
C TRP A 210 3.51 24.18 3.82
N ALA A 211 4.43 25.05 3.41
CA ALA A 211 5.76 25.12 4.01
C ALA A 211 5.70 25.35 5.52
N ALA A 212 4.87 26.29 5.98
CA ALA A 212 4.67 26.59 7.40
C ALA A 212 4.09 25.39 8.16
N GLN A 213 3.04 24.75 7.63
CA GLN A 213 2.42 23.58 8.25
C GLN A 213 3.40 22.41 8.37
N ILE A 214 4.15 22.11 7.31
CA ILE A 214 5.12 21.01 7.31
C ILE A 214 6.23 21.28 8.33
N TRP A 215 6.73 22.51 8.40
CA TRP A 215 7.77 22.90 9.36
C TRP A 215 7.25 22.73 10.80
N GLU A 216 6.05 23.24 11.09
CA GLU A 216 5.42 23.16 12.40
C GLU A 216 5.17 21.71 12.84
N ILE A 217 4.66 20.86 11.94
CA ILE A 217 4.37 19.45 12.23
C ILE A 217 5.68 18.70 12.56
N VAL A 218 6.71 18.84 11.72
CA VAL A 218 7.97 18.11 11.93
C VAL A 218 8.75 18.68 13.12
N GLY A 219 8.67 19.99 13.37
CA GLY A 219 9.21 20.61 14.58
C GLY A 219 8.62 20.00 15.85
N GLN A 220 7.29 19.87 15.93
CA GLN A 220 6.63 19.25 17.09
C GLN A 220 6.98 17.76 17.25
N LEU A 221 7.17 17.01 16.15
CA LEU A 221 7.68 15.64 16.22
C LEU A 221 9.08 15.60 16.82
N HIS A 222 9.98 16.47 16.34
CA HIS A 222 11.36 16.53 16.81
C HIS A 222 11.47 16.97 18.27
N ASP A 223 10.65 17.92 18.71
CA ASP A 223 10.58 18.37 20.11
C ASP A 223 10.16 17.24 21.05
N ALA A 224 9.33 16.31 20.56
CA ALA A 224 8.94 15.10 21.28
C ALA A 224 9.93 13.92 21.10
N GLY A 225 11.08 14.14 20.46
CA GLY A 225 12.08 13.10 20.26
C GLY A 225 11.74 12.08 19.16
N ILE A 226 10.79 12.40 18.28
CA ILE A 226 10.29 11.51 17.22
C ILE A 226 10.93 11.92 15.89
N VAL A 227 11.48 10.92 15.19
CA VAL A 227 12.04 11.09 13.84
C VAL A 227 10.97 10.72 12.82
N TRP A 228 10.82 11.51 11.76
CA TRP A 228 9.93 11.18 10.64
C TRP A 228 10.55 10.07 9.77
N GLY A 229 11.82 10.24 9.37
CA GLY A 229 12.69 9.14 8.93
C GLY A 229 12.65 8.81 7.45
N ASP A 230 11.64 9.27 6.70
CA ASP A 230 11.61 9.24 5.23
C ASP A 230 10.96 10.53 4.67
N ALA A 231 11.55 11.66 5.06
CA ALA A 231 11.05 12.98 4.70
C ALA A 231 11.16 13.25 3.19
N LYS A 232 10.01 13.34 2.51
CA LYS A 232 9.88 13.66 1.08
C LYS A 232 8.47 14.18 0.74
N PRO A 233 8.26 14.90 -0.38
CA PRO A 233 6.95 15.40 -0.79
C PRO A 233 5.89 14.31 -0.99
N ASP A 234 6.28 13.10 -1.41
CA ASP A 234 5.34 11.98 -1.60
C ASP A 234 4.76 11.45 -0.28
N ASN A 235 5.45 11.68 0.84
CA ASN A 235 4.99 11.34 2.19
C ASN A 235 4.25 12.51 2.86
N ILE A 236 3.84 13.51 2.07
CA ILE A 236 3.00 14.63 2.51
C ILE A 236 1.73 14.60 1.68
N LEU A 237 0.57 14.47 2.33
CA LEU A 237 -0.72 14.53 1.67
C LEU A 237 -1.30 15.94 1.77
N ILE A 238 -2.00 16.38 0.73
CA ILE A 238 -2.81 17.61 0.75
C ILE A 238 -4.27 17.22 0.83
N ASP A 239 -4.92 17.54 1.95
CA ASP A 239 -6.33 17.21 2.15
C ASP A 239 -7.28 18.11 1.33
N VAL A 240 -8.57 17.78 1.35
CA VAL A 240 -9.62 18.56 0.68
C VAL A 240 -9.71 20.02 1.15
N ASN A 241 -9.19 20.35 2.33
CA ASN A 241 -9.13 21.72 2.88
C ASN A 241 -7.81 22.44 2.52
N GLN A 242 -7.00 21.86 1.63
CA GLN A 242 -5.69 22.37 1.24
C GLN A 242 -4.71 22.49 2.42
N ASP A 243 -4.82 21.57 3.39
CA ASP A 243 -3.88 21.45 4.52
C ASP A 243 -2.92 20.28 4.30
N ALA A 244 -1.66 20.49 4.69
CA ALA A 244 -0.63 19.47 4.63
C ALA A 244 -0.72 18.49 5.80
N TRP A 245 -0.59 17.19 5.49
CA TRP A 245 -0.51 16.10 6.46
C TRP A 245 0.79 15.32 6.26
N VAL A 246 1.50 15.04 7.34
CA VAL A 246 2.70 14.19 7.32
C VAL A 246 2.29 12.73 7.55
N ILE A 247 2.71 11.85 6.63
CA ILE A 247 2.41 10.43 6.68
C ILE A 247 3.70 9.59 6.60
N ASP A 248 3.53 8.27 6.73
CA ASP A 248 4.56 7.24 6.61
C ASP A 248 5.72 7.37 7.62
N PHE A 249 5.62 6.59 8.70
CA PHE A 249 6.58 6.55 9.79
C PHE A 249 7.36 5.23 9.84
N GLY A 250 7.33 4.45 8.75
CA GLY A 250 8.12 3.22 8.62
C GLY A 250 9.62 3.46 8.41
N GLY A 251 9.99 4.72 8.16
CA GLY A 251 11.34 5.10 7.79
C GLY A 251 11.68 4.62 6.37
N GLY A 252 12.91 4.91 5.95
CA GLY A 252 13.35 4.57 4.62
C GLY A 252 14.52 5.43 4.19
N TYR A 253 14.88 5.27 2.93
CA TYR A 253 15.85 6.13 2.29
C TYR A 253 15.38 6.42 0.87
N THR A 254 15.14 7.69 0.60
CA THR A 254 14.85 8.17 -0.75
C THR A 254 16.02 9.01 -1.23
N GLU A 255 16.65 8.58 -2.31
CA GLU A 255 17.75 9.30 -2.94
C GLU A 255 17.31 10.72 -3.35
N GLY A 256 18.23 11.68 -3.26
CA GLY A 256 17.96 13.08 -3.56
C GLY A 256 17.41 13.89 -2.38
N TRP A 257 16.73 13.28 -1.42
CA TRP A 257 16.15 13.98 -0.26
C TRP A 257 17.10 14.06 0.93
N VAL A 258 17.62 12.93 1.40
CA VAL A 258 18.50 12.86 2.57
C VAL A 258 19.84 12.23 2.18
N PRO A 259 21.00 12.65 2.73
CA PRO A 259 22.23 11.88 2.59
C PRO A 259 22.09 10.50 3.25
N LYS A 260 22.58 9.43 2.62
CA LYS A 260 22.41 8.06 3.14
C LYS A 260 22.91 7.86 4.57
N SER A 261 23.97 8.57 4.97
CA SER A 261 24.52 8.54 6.33
C SER A 261 23.61 9.16 7.41
N LEU A 262 22.61 9.94 7.00
CA LEU A 262 21.68 10.65 7.88
C LEU A 262 20.24 10.12 7.76
N ALA A 263 20.01 9.05 6.98
CA ALA A 263 18.70 8.42 6.85
C ALA A 263 18.18 7.96 8.22
N GLY A 264 16.90 8.20 8.50
CA GLY A 264 16.31 7.85 9.80
C GLY A 264 16.81 8.69 10.99
N THR A 265 17.31 9.91 10.76
CA THR A 265 17.75 10.81 11.84
C THR A 265 17.02 12.17 11.78
N MET A 266 16.90 12.86 12.92
CA MET A 266 16.33 14.22 12.95
C MET A 266 17.12 15.20 12.08
N GLU A 267 18.45 15.03 11.98
CA GLU A 267 19.26 15.87 11.12
C GLU A 267 18.97 15.60 9.64
N GLY A 268 18.75 14.33 9.28
CA GLY A 268 18.27 13.95 7.96
C GLY A 268 16.92 14.60 7.63
N ASP A 269 15.96 14.55 8.55
CA ASP A 269 14.67 15.21 8.40
C ASP A 269 14.82 16.72 8.19
N ARG A 270 15.71 17.40 8.95
CA ARG A 270 15.97 18.84 8.78
C ARG A 270 16.55 19.18 7.41
N ILE A 271 17.43 18.34 6.87
CA ILE A 271 17.98 18.51 5.52
C ILE A 271 16.87 18.34 4.48
N ALA A 272 16.06 17.29 4.59
CA ALA A 272 14.93 17.07 3.69
C ALA A 272 13.91 18.21 3.76
N LEU A 273 13.56 18.69 4.96
CA LEU A 273 12.65 19.83 5.15
C LEU A 273 13.09 21.06 4.37
N LYS A 274 14.38 21.44 4.46
CA LYS A 274 14.92 22.58 3.70
C LYS A 274 14.76 22.37 2.19
N LYS A 275 15.01 21.15 1.70
CA LYS A 275 14.82 20.82 0.28
C LYS A 275 13.35 20.84 -0.13
N ILE A 276 12.46 20.33 0.71
CA ILE A 276 11.01 20.32 0.47
C ILE A 276 10.51 21.76 0.38
N VAL A 277 10.90 22.64 1.31
CA VAL A 277 10.52 24.06 1.27
C VAL A 277 11.05 24.73 0.00
N ASN A 278 12.31 24.49 -0.39
CA ASN A 278 12.84 25.03 -1.63
C ASN A 278 12.07 24.52 -2.85
N TYR A 279 11.73 23.23 -2.90
CA TYR A 279 10.92 22.61 -3.95
C TYR A 279 9.51 23.22 -4.04
N ILE A 280 8.88 23.53 -2.90
CA ILE A 280 7.56 24.16 -2.84
C ILE A 280 7.62 25.64 -3.29
N CYS A 281 8.75 26.32 -3.08
CA CYS A 281 8.87 27.76 -3.36
C CYS A 281 9.41 28.09 -4.77
N THR A 282 9.89 27.10 -5.53
CA THR A 282 10.27 27.24 -6.94
C THR A 282 9.08 27.10 -7.88
#